data_AF-A0A1E1W9L1-F1
#
_entry.id   AF-A0A1E1W9L1-F1
#
_cell.length_a   1.000
_cell.length_b   1.000
_cell.length_c   1.000
_cell.angle_alpha   90.00
_cell.angle_beta   90.00
_cell.angle_gamma   90.00
#
_symmetry.space_group_name_H-M   'P 1'
#
loop_
_entity.id
_entity.type
_entity.pdbx_description
1 polymer ?
#
loop_
_entity_poly.entity_id
_entity_poly.type
_entity_poly.pdbx_seq_one_letter_code
_entity_poly.pdbx_strand_id
1 'polypeptide(L)'
;CIKNHALQTPYAASPHLDTRIAFRLFQADHPDKYNYAKSQIPGPITPELLEQEKERKAQQKRAKRQREKEKQAEKIKSNKFLQLNDAEKIKADEPRCFLCGAALPKVPFSYDNYRFCTVRCLQNHRNLRPLNMSV
;
A
#
# COMPACT_ATOMS: atom_id res chain seq x y z
N CYS A 1 34.35 15.90 22.92
CA CYS A 1 34.19 14.70 22.08
C CYS A 1 35.31 14.71 21.06
N ILE A 2 36.10 13.63 20.96
CA ILE A 2 37.19 13.54 19.98
C ILE A 2 36.56 13.33 18.60
N LYS A 3 37.05 14.05 17.59
CA LYS A 3 36.59 13.93 16.21
C LYS A 3 37.66 13.28 15.35
N ASN A 4 37.25 12.56 14.31
CA ASN A 4 38.18 12.03 13.31
C ASN A 4 38.70 13.15 12.37
N HIS A 5 39.57 12.80 11.42
CA HIS A 5 40.09 13.74 10.40
C HIS A 5 38.99 14.39 9.54
N ALA A 6 37.82 13.76 9.42
CA ALA A 6 36.65 14.29 8.73
C ALA A 6 35.73 15.13 9.65
N LEU A 7 36.20 15.50 10.84
CA LEU A 7 35.48 16.29 11.84
C LEU A 7 34.18 15.65 12.36
N GLN A 8 34.05 14.33 12.25
CA GLN A 8 32.89 13.56 12.72
C GLN A 8 33.10 13.08 14.16
N THR A 9 32.03 13.10 14.96
CA THR A 9 32.00 12.43 16.27
C THR A 9 31.91 10.91 16.08
N PRO A 10 32.22 10.09 17.11
CA PRO A 10 32.03 8.64 17.02
C PRO A 10 30.61 8.23 16.62
N TYR A 11 29.60 8.98 17.07
CA TYR A 11 28.21 8.79 16.66
C TYR A 11 28.00 9.05 15.17
N ALA A 12 28.52 10.17 14.65
CA ALA A 12 28.37 10.56 13.24
C ALA A 12 29.16 9.65 12.28
N ALA A 13 30.31 9.14 12.73
CA ALA A 13 31.14 8.21 11.95
C ALA A 13 30.60 6.76 11.96
N SER A 14 29.64 6.43 12.83
CA SER A 14 29.07 5.09 12.91
C SER A 14 28.16 4.82 11.69
N PRO A 15 28.44 3.82 10.83
CA PRO A 15 27.65 3.58 9.62
C PRO A 15 26.34 2.85 9.94
N HIS A 16 26.37 1.93 10.90
CA HIS A 16 25.24 1.08 11.24
C HIS A 16 24.25 1.78 12.18
N LEU A 17 22.97 1.57 11.91
CA LEU A 17 21.88 2.11 12.72
C LEU A 17 21.93 1.56 14.15
N ASP A 18 22.21 0.27 14.33
CA ASP A 18 22.22 -0.39 15.65
C ASP A 18 23.29 0.21 16.57
N THR A 19 24.46 0.54 16.02
CA THR A 19 25.52 1.24 16.77
C THR A 19 25.05 2.62 17.23
N ARG A 20 24.36 3.38 16.36
CA ARG A 20 23.78 4.69 16.72
C ARG A 20 22.65 4.56 17.75
N ILE A 21 21.85 3.50 17.68
CA ILE A 21 20.83 3.19 18.69
C ILE A 21 21.49 2.90 20.04
N ALA A 22 22.60 2.15 20.08
CA ALA A 22 23.31 1.85 21.32
C ALA A 22 23.77 3.11 22.07
N PHE A 23 24.27 4.14 21.35
CA PHE A 23 24.60 5.43 21.98
C PHE A 23 23.39 6.10 22.64
N ARG A 24 22.21 6.00 22.01
CA ARG A 24 20.98 6.62 22.50
C ARG A 24 20.32 5.83 23.63
N LEU A 25 20.46 4.50 23.64
CA LEU A 25 20.07 3.65 24.76
C LEU A 25 20.97 3.92 25.97
N PHE A 26 22.29 3.98 25.75
CA PHE A 26 23.24 4.31 26.81
C PHE A 26 22.99 5.71 27.40
N GLN A 27 22.59 6.68 26.58
CA GLN A 27 22.16 7.99 27.07
C GLN A 27 20.90 7.90 27.95
N ALA A 28 19.95 7.01 27.62
CA ALA A 28 18.74 6.81 28.41
C ALA A 28 19.05 6.25 29.81
N ASP A 29 19.96 5.29 29.89
CA ASP A 29 20.36 4.65 31.15
C ASP A 29 21.31 5.54 32.00
N HIS A 30 21.99 6.50 31.37
CA HIS A 30 23.01 7.33 32.00
C HIS A 30 22.93 8.81 31.63
N PRO A 31 21.81 9.51 31.88
CA PRO A 31 21.56 10.86 31.34
C PRO A 31 22.60 11.92 31.72
N ASP A 32 23.21 11.79 32.90
CA ASP A 32 24.15 12.79 33.46
C ASP A 32 25.62 12.39 33.36
N LYS A 33 25.93 11.20 32.81
CA LYS A 33 27.30 10.64 32.84
C LYS A 33 28.26 11.37 31.90
N TYR A 34 27.76 11.87 30.78
CA TYR A 34 28.57 12.57 29.77
C TYR A 34 27.82 13.77 29.20
N ASN A 35 28.57 14.69 28.60
CA ASN A 35 27.97 15.77 27.82
C ASN A 35 27.55 15.25 26.42
N TYR A 36 26.35 14.69 26.32
CA TYR A 36 25.79 14.12 25.09
C TYR A 36 25.61 15.15 23.97
N ALA A 37 25.30 16.41 24.33
CA ALA A 37 25.20 17.51 23.37
C ALA A 37 26.54 17.76 22.63
N LYS A 38 27.67 17.76 23.35
CA LYS A 38 29.02 17.87 22.75
C LYS A 38 29.37 16.68 21.85
N SER A 39 28.71 15.53 22.02
CA SER A 39 28.90 14.33 21.19
C SER A 39 27.95 14.26 20.00
N GLN A 40 27.05 15.23 19.85
CA GLN A 40 26.05 15.30 18.78
C GLN A 40 25.13 14.06 18.75
N ILE A 41 24.91 13.43 19.91
CA ILE A 41 24.00 12.29 20.04
C ILE A 41 22.58 12.88 20.17
N PRO A 42 21.64 12.55 19.27
CA PRO A 42 20.24 12.93 19.42
C PRO A 42 19.65 12.31 20.70
N GLY A 43 18.60 12.91 21.25
CA GLY A 43 18.03 12.52 22.55
C GLY A 43 17.80 11.02 22.74
N PRO A 44 17.68 10.56 24.00
CA PRO A 44 17.66 9.16 24.35
C PRO A 44 16.55 8.41 23.62
N ILE A 45 16.75 7.10 23.45
CA ILE A 45 15.70 6.19 22.99
C ILE A 45 15.59 5.07 24.01
N THR A 46 14.37 4.65 24.34
CA THR A 46 14.14 3.51 25.23
C THR A 46 13.95 2.23 24.41
N PRO A 47 14.22 1.04 24.98
CA PRO A 47 13.90 -0.23 24.34
C PRO A 47 12.43 -0.33 23.94
N GLU A 48 11.53 0.17 24.79
CA GLU A 48 10.08 0.21 24.55
C GLU A 48 9.72 1.00 23.29
N LEU A 49 10.28 2.20 23.11
CA LEU A 49 10.03 3.02 21.92
C LEU A 49 10.55 2.34 20.64
N LEU A 50 11.68 1.64 20.72
CA LEU A 50 12.24 0.90 19.59
C LEU A 50 11.35 -0.29 19.21
N GLU A 51 10.83 -1.00 20.20
CA GLU A 51 9.89 -2.11 20.00
C GLU A 51 8.56 -1.62 19.42
N GLN A 52 8.01 -0.52 19.94
CA GLN A 52 6.81 0.10 19.42
C GLN A 52 6.98 0.54 17.95
N GLU A 53 8.13 1.11 17.59
CA GLU A 53 8.40 1.48 16.19
C GLU A 53 8.49 0.25 15.27
N LYS A 54 9.14 -0.83 15.74
CA LYS A 54 9.22 -2.10 15.01
C LYS A 54 7.83 -2.70 14.81
N GLU A 55 7.00 -2.72 15.85
CA GLU A 55 5.64 -3.23 15.77
C GLU A 55 4.80 -2.39 14.82
N ARG A 56 4.83 -1.06 14.93
CA ARG A 56 4.14 -0.15 14.00
C ARG A 56 4.55 -0.40 12.55
N LYS A 57 5.85 -0.55 12.27
CA LYS A 57 6.35 -0.87 10.93
C LYS A 57 5.88 -2.25 10.46
N ALA A 58 5.86 -3.25 11.34
CA ALA A 58 5.35 -4.58 11.03
C ALA A 58 3.85 -4.57 10.73
N GLN A 59 3.05 -3.86 11.52
CA GLN A 59 1.62 -3.67 11.31
C GLN A 59 1.33 -2.96 9.97
N GLN A 60 2.04 -1.87 9.66
CA GLN A 60 1.93 -1.19 8.37
C GLN A 60 2.27 -2.13 7.19
N LYS A 61 3.33 -2.93 7.33
CA LYS A 61 3.73 -3.91 6.30
C LYS A 61 2.68 -5.00 6.12
N ARG A 62 2.09 -5.50 7.21
CA ARG A 62 0.98 -6.48 7.17
C ARG A 62 -0.27 -5.88 6.49
N ALA A 63 -0.67 -4.66 6.88
CA ALA A 63 -1.80 -3.97 6.27
C ALA A 63 -1.59 -3.71 4.76
N LYS A 64 -0.39 -3.28 4.36
CA LYS A 64 -0.05 -3.09 2.94
C LYS A 64 -0.15 -4.39 2.15
N ARG A 65 0.44 -5.48 2.66
CA ARG A 65 0.38 -6.81 2.03
C ARG A 65 -1.06 -7.31 1.87
N GLN A 66 -1.91 -7.09 2.88
CA GLN A 66 -3.31 -7.48 2.81
C GLN A 66 -4.06 -6.72 1.71
N ARG A 67 -3.90 -5.39 1.65
CA ARG A 67 -4.50 -4.55 0.59
C ARG A 67 -4.02 -4.95 -0.81
N GLU A 68 -2.74 -5.26 -0.97
CA GLU A 68 -2.19 -5.73 -2.24
C GLU A 68 -2.78 -7.08 -2.66
N LYS A 69 -2.93 -8.01 -1.70
CA LYS A 69 -3.55 -9.33 -1.95
C LYS A 69 -5.01 -9.18 -2.38
N GLU A 70 -5.78 -8.32 -1.73
CA GLU A 70 -7.18 -8.04 -2.09
C GLU A 70 -7.29 -7.40 -3.48
N LYS A 71 -6.44 -6.40 -3.77
CA LYS A 71 -6.38 -5.76 -5.09
C LYS A 71 -6.02 -6.75 -6.19
N GLN A 72 -5.07 -7.66 -5.92
CA GLN A 72 -4.69 -8.69 -6.89
C GLN A 72 -5.81 -9.70 -7.10
N ALA A 73 -6.48 -10.15 -6.03
CA ALA A 73 -7.63 -11.04 -6.13
C ALA A 73 -8.75 -10.42 -6.96
N GLU A 74 -9.06 -9.13 -6.76
CA GLU A 74 -10.09 -8.46 -7.54
C GLU A 74 -9.70 -8.27 -9.01
N LYS A 75 -8.41 -8.00 -9.29
CA LYS A 75 -7.91 -7.97 -10.68
C LYS A 75 -8.05 -9.33 -11.36
N ILE A 76 -7.76 -10.42 -10.65
CA ILE A 76 -7.93 -11.79 -11.18
C ILE A 76 -9.40 -12.06 -11.49
N LYS A 77 -10.33 -11.71 -10.59
CA LYS A 77 -11.77 -11.88 -10.85
C LYS A 77 -12.25 -11.05 -12.03
N SER A 78 -11.87 -9.77 -12.09
CA SER A 78 -12.19 -8.88 -13.21
C SER A 78 -11.67 -9.44 -14.53
N ASN A 79 -10.42 -9.90 -14.58
CA ASN A 79 -9.83 -10.49 -15.79
C ASN A 79 -10.53 -11.80 -16.19
N LYS A 80 -10.82 -12.67 -15.22
CA LYS A 80 -11.56 -13.92 -15.48
C LYS A 80 -12.93 -13.63 -16.08
N PHE A 81 -13.65 -12.65 -15.54
CA PHE A 81 -14.93 -12.22 -16.07
C PHE A 81 -14.81 -11.67 -17.50
N LEU A 82 -13.78 -10.87 -17.78
CA LEU A 82 -13.56 -10.31 -19.12
C LEU A 82 -13.19 -11.35 -20.19
N GLN A 83 -12.58 -12.47 -19.79
CA GLN A 83 -12.27 -13.60 -20.69
C GLN A 83 -13.51 -14.38 -21.14
N LEU A 84 -14.64 -14.25 -20.45
CA LEU A 84 -15.90 -14.86 -20.84
C LEU A 84 -16.48 -14.18 -22.09
N ASN A 85 -17.19 -14.96 -22.91
CA ASN A 85 -17.99 -14.39 -23.98
C ASN A 85 -19.27 -13.71 -23.42
N ASP A 86 -19.98 -12.96 -24.26
CA ASP A 86 -21.11 -12.15 -23.80
C ASP A 86 -22.26 -13.00 -23.25
N ALA A 87 -22.53 -14.18 -23.82
CA ALA A 87 -23.57 -15.09 -23.32
C ALA A 87 -23.19 -15.69 -21.96
N GLU A 88 -21.93 -16.04 -21.77
CA GLU A 88 -21.38 -16.51 -20.49
C GLU A 88 -21.40 -15.42 -19.42
N LYS A 89 -21.05 -14.17 -19.77
CA LYS A 89 -21.12 -13.03 -18.86
C LYS A 89 -22.54 -12.77 -18.36
N ILE A 90 -23.53 -12.87 -19.24
CA ILE A 90 -24.95 -12.74 -18.86
C ILE A 90 -25.38 -13.88 -17.94
N LYS A 91 -24.93 -15.12 -18.20
CA LYS A 91 -25.26 -16.30 -17.38
C LYS A 91 -24.54 -16.34 -16.04
N ALA A 92 -23.37 -15.73 -15.91
CA ALA A 92 -22.56 -15.78 -14.70
C ALA A 92 -23.22 -15.11 -13.49
N ASP A 93 -24.21 -14.23 -13.71
CA ASP A 93 -24.92 -13.42 -12.70
C ASP A 93 -23.99 -12.75 -11.66
N GLU A 94 -22.71 -12.54 -12.01
CA GLU A 94 -21.74 -11.89 -11.14
C GLU A 94 -21.91 -10.36 -11.28
N PRO A 95 -22.05 -9.60 -10.17
CA PRO A 95 -22.34 -8.15 -10.22
C PRO A 95 -21.11 -7.33 -10.63
N ARG A 96 -20.73 -7.47 -11.91
CA ARG A 96 -19.56 -6.85 -12.53
C ARG A 96 -19.96 -6.01 -13.73
N CYS A 97 -19.14 -5.00 -14.00
CA CYS A 97 -19.26 -4.18 -15.18
C CYS A 97 -19.04 -5.04 -16.43
N PHE A 98 -20.01 -5.05 -17.33
CA PHE A 98 -19.97 -5.85 -18.55
C PHE A 98 -18.78 -5.49 -19.46
N LEU A 99 -18.40 -4.20 -19.48
CA LEU A 99 -17.29 -3.72 -20.30
C LEU A 99 -15.91 -3.94 -19.66
N CYS A 100 -15.74 -3.63 -18.37
CA CYS A 100 -14.41 -3.57 -17.73
C CYS A 100 -14.20 -4.57 -16.59
N GLY A 101 -15.21 -5.38 -16.23
CA GLY A 101 -15.12 -6.42 -15.19
C GLY A 101 -15.02 -5.91 -13.74
N ALA A 102 -14.94 -4.60 -13.54
CA ALA A 102 -14.89 -3.98 -12.22
C ALA A 102 -16.19 -4.23 -11.43
N ALA A 103 -16.10 -4.28 -10.10
CA ALA A 103 -17.26 -4.34 -9.21
C ALA A 103 -18.26 -3.20 -9.49
N LEU A 104 -19.56 -3.53 -9.45
CA LEU A 104 -20.62 -2.56 -9.67
C LEU A 104 -20.85 -1.68 -8.42
N PRO A 105 -21.20 -0.39 -8.60
CA PRO A 105 -21.70 0.45 -7.51
C PRO A 105 -23.08 -0.03 -7.04
N LYS A 106 -23.57 0.52 -5.92
CA LYS A 106 -24.89 0.18 -5.35
C LYS A 106 -26.03 0.32 -6.38
N VAL A 107 -25.96 1.36 -7.20
CA VAL A 107 -26.90 1.61 -8.31
C VAL A 107 -26.09 1.62 -9.61
N PRO A 108 -25.99 0.48 -10.32
CA PRO A 108 -25.27 0.41 -11.57
C PRO A 108 -26.07 1.03 -12.72
N PHE A 109 -25.36 1.50 -13.75
CA PHE A 109 -25.98 1.87 -15.01
C PHE A 109 -26.29 0.60 -15.81
N SER A 110 -27.44 0.51 -16.45
CA SER A 110 -27.81 -0.69 -17.22
C SER A 110 -28.65 -0.36 -18.45
N TYR A 111 -28.60 -1.26 -19.43
CA TYR A 111 -29.60 -1.38 -20.48
C TYR A 111 -29.62 -2.83 -20.94
N ASP A 112 -30.79 -3.33 -21.34
CA ASP A 112 -31.03 -4.76 -21.55
C ASP A 112 -30.52 -5.60 -20.35
N ASN A 113 -29.74 -6.64 -20.63
CA ASN A 113 -29.11 -7.51 -19.64
C ASN A 113 -27.69 -7.07 -19.25
N TYR A 114 -27.25 -5.87 -19.68
CA TYR A 114 -25.88 -5.39 -19.45
C TYR A 114 -25.84 -4.37 -18.31
N ARG A 115 -24.90 -4.53 -17.38
CA ARG A 115 -24.69 -3.64 -16.22
C ARG A 115 -23.30 -3.02 -16.26
N PHE A 116 -23.17 -1.77 -15.83
CA PHE A 116 -21.94 -0.97 -15.96
C PHE A 116 -21.65 -0.17 -14.70
N CYS A 117 -20.36 -0.05 -14.38
CA CYS A 117 -19.92 0.70 -13.19
C CYS A 117 -20.00 2.22 -13.35
N THR A 118 -19.95 2.73 -14.59
CA THR A 118 -19.97 4.17 -14.90
C THR A 118 -20.70 4.44 -16.22
N VAL A 119 -21.20 5.67 -16.40
CA VAL A 119 -21.80 6.13 -17.67
C VAL A 119 -20.83 5.96 -18.84
N ARG A 120 -19.53 6.22 -18.61
CA ARG A 120 -18.49 6.03 -19.64
C ARG A 120 -18.41 4.58 -20.10
N CYS A 121 -18.51 3.61 -19.20
CA CYS A 121 -18.52 2.20 -19.59
C CYS A 121 -19.77 1.83 -20.39
N LEU A 122 -20.94 2.37 -20.01
CA LEU A 122 -22.17 2.17 -20.76
C LEU A 122 -22.06 2.75 -22.19
N GLN A 123 -21.63 4.01 -22.31
CA GLN A 123 -21.48 4.70 -23.59
C GLN A 123 -20.45 4.00 -24.48
N ASN A 124 -19.29 3.64 -23.92
CA ASN A 124 -18.26 2.91 -24.67
C ASN A 124 -18.76 1.56 -25.16
N HIS A 125 -19.48 0.80 -24.32
CA HIS A 125 -20.05 -0.48 -24.74
C HIS A 125 -21.05 -0.31 -25.89
N ARG A 126 -21.91 0.71 -25.83
CA ARG A 126 -22.84 1.05 -26.91
C ARG A 126 -22.11 1.42 -28.21
N ASN A 127 -20.99 2.16 -28.12
CA ASN A 127 -20.23 2.57 -29.29
C ASN A 127 -19.40 1.43 -29.91
N LEU A 128 -18.87 0.53 -29.07
CA LEU A 128 -18.05 -0.60 -29.51
C LEU A 128 -18.88 -1.72 -30.14
N ARG A 129 -20.18 -1.81 -29.84
CA ARG A 129 -21.10 -2.59 -30.64
C ARG A 129 -21.64 -1.70 -31.74
N PRO A 130 -21.08 -1.71 -32.97
CA PRO A 130 -21.82 -1.19 -34.09
C PRO A 130 -23.15 -1.95 -34.10
N LEU A 131 -24.24 -1.19 -34.15
CA LEU A 131 -25.60 -1.70 -34.24
C LEU A 131 -25.64 -2.82 -35.29
N ASN A 132 -25.66 -4.07 -34.85
CA ASN A 132 -26.26 -5.13 -35.64
C ASN A 132 -27.76 -4.92 -35.50
N MET A 133 -28.26 -3.88 -36.17
CA MET A 133 -29.66 -3.75 -36.54
C MET A 133 -29.92 -4.81 -37.61
N SER A 134 -29.96 -6.06 -37.20
CA SER A 134 -30.76 -7.06 -37.89
C SER A 134 -32.20 -6.85 -37.40
N VAL A 135 -32.90 -5.91 -38.03
CA VAL A 135 -34.25 -5.99 -38.62
C VAL A 135 -34.48 -4.67 -39.37
#